data_AF-A0A8I1DDD8-F1
#
_entry.id   AF-A0A8I1DDD8-F1
#
_cell.length_a   1.000
_cell.length_b   1.000
_cell.length_c   1.000
_cell.angle_alpha   90.00
_cell.angle_beta   90.00
_cell.angle_gamma   90.00
#
_symmetry.space_group_name_H-M   'P 1'
#
loop_
_entity.id
_entity.type
_entity.pdbx_description
1 polymer ?
#
loop_
_entity_poly.entity_id
_entity_poly.type
_entity_poly.pdbx_seq_one_letter_code
_entity_poly.pdbx_strand_id
1 'polypeptide(L)'
;RMEEFYNALRQLGVPAENQHIEYLDDPNSDGGESVTVNEAKSVIQKYINLFPDADHYTLSYHDIHPDHAACGQALQDLYDEGAIQYYVRFIISMATRDDYESRGAAIPGGGWKDTPTDNTIKQRVINACRCYAAWAPRLGAYAIGYHSVSRQFDKFLADPFHYLHMPGQ
;
A
#
# COMPACT_ATOMS: atom_id res chain seq x y z
N ARG A 1 11.23 -3.89 -11.08
CA ARG A 1 10.34 -3.74 -9.90
C ARG A 1 10.39 -2.31 -9.37
N MET A 2 11.57 -1.80 -8.97
CA MET A 2 11.69 -0.45 -8.37
C MET A 2 11.33 0.71 -9.30
N GLU A 3 11.65 0.62 -10.59
CA GLU A 3 11.32 1.69 -11.55
C GLU A 3 9.81 1.94 -11.68
N GLU A 4 8.99 0.90 -11.63
CA GLU A 4 7.53 1.03 -11.70
C GLU A 4 7.00 1.79 -10.47
N PHE A 5 7.54 1.48 -9.29
CA PHE A 5 7.23 2.18 -8.04
C PHE A 5 7.62 3.67 -8.10
N TYR A 6 8.86 3.99 -8.48
CA TYR A 6 9.29 5.39 -8.58
C TYR A 6 8.49 6.18 -9.62
N ASN A 7 8.17 5.57 -10.76
CA ASN A 7 7.34 6.22 -11.77
C ASN A 7 5.92 6.48 -11.25
N ALA A 8 5.33 5.54 -10.51
CA ALA A 8 4.03 5.74 -9.88
C ALA A 8 4.06 6.90 -8.86
N LEU A 9 5.08 6.96 -7.99
CA LEU A 9 5.26 8.05 -7.03
C LEU A 9 5.41 9.42 -7.71
N ARG A 10 6.13 9.49 -8.84
CA ARG A 10 6.26 10.72 -9.65
C ARG A 10 4.92 11.17 -10.22
N GLN A 11 4.05 10.24 -10.66
CA GLN A 11 2.70 10.58 -11.13
C GLN A 11 1.81 11.13 -9.99
N LEU A 12 2.01 10.64 -8.77
CA LEU A 12 1.31 11.14 -7.58
C LEU A 12 1.86 12.49 -7.09
N GLY A 13 3.06 12.87 -7.53
CA GLY A 13 3.72 14.13 -7.17
C GLY A 13 4.53 14.04 -5.88
N VAL A 14 4.97 12.85 -5.48
CA VAL A 14 5.84 12.67 -4.31
C VAL A 14 7.26 13.16 -4.65
N PRO A 15 7.83 14.12 -3.91
CA PRO A 15 9.20 14.61 -4.12
C PRO A 15 10.22 13.48 -4.00
N ALA A 16 11.29 13.50 -4.81
CA ALA A 16 12.26 12.40 -4.89
C ALA A 16 12.98 12.15 -3.56
N GLU A 17 13.25 13.22 -2.81
CA GLU A 17 13.84 13.21 -1.47
C GLU A 17 12.98 12.51 -0.41
N ASN A 18 11.68 12.36 -0.67
CA ASN A 18 10.72 11.69 0.21
C ASN A 18 10.36 10.27 -0.27
N GLN A 19 11.14 9.70 -1.21
CA GLN A 19 10.94 8.35 -1.73
C GLN A 19 12.01 7.43 -1.15
N HIS A 20 11.60 6.55 -0.23
CA HIS A 20 12.52 5.68 0.49
C HIS A 20 12.22 4.20 0.24
N ILE A 21 13.27 3.39 0.21
CA ILE A 21 13.21 1.94 0.06
C ILE A 21 13.95 1.31 1.22
N GLU A 22 13.28 0.41 1.92
CA GLU A 22 13.90 -0.48 2.90
C GLU A 22 13.90 -1.89 2.33
N TYR A 23 15.01 -2.60 2.52
CA TYR A 23 15.17 -3.99 2.11
C TYR A 23 15.10 -4.83 3.37
N LEU A 24 13.93 -5.44 3.60
CA LEU A 24 13.67 -6.24 4.80
C LEU A 24 13.85 -7.74 4.55
N ASP A 25 13.70 -8.19 3.31
CA ASP A 25 13.87 -9.60 2.94
C ASP A 25 15.35 -9.93 2.75
N ASP A 26 15.84 -11.06 3.29
CA ASP A 26 17.14 -11.61 2.90
C ASP A 26 17.06 -12.25 1.50
N PRO A 27 17.76 -11.70 0.49
CA PRO A 27 17.77 -12.27 -0.86
C PRO A 27 18.43 -13.65 -0.95
N ASN A 28 19.08 -14.12 0.12
CA ASN A 28 19.68 -15.46 0.22
C ASN A 28 18.81 -16.46 0.98
N SER A 29 17.63 -16.06 1.45
CA SER A 29 16.71 -16.97 2.12
C SER A 29 16.11 -17.98 1.14
N ASP A 30 16.28 -19.27 1.41
CA ASP A 30 15.61 -20.33 0.65
C ASP A 30 14.12 -20.37 1.02
N GLY A 31 13.25 -20.17 0.02
CA GLY A 31 11.79 -20.22 0.19
C GLY A 31 11.10 -18.86 0.33
N GLY A 32 11.87 -17.77 0.35
CA GLY A 32 11.38 -16.41 0.55
C GLY A 32 11.15 -16.09 2.03
N GLU A 33 11.46 -14.86 2.42
CA GLU A 33 11.21 -14.34 3.76
C GLU A 33 9.97 -13.43 3.72
N SER A 34 9.12 -13.55 4.74
CA SER A 34 7.97 -12.66 4.93
C SER A 34 8.36 -11.55 5.89
N VAL A 35 7.92 -10.33 5.59
CA VAL A 35 8.12 -9.18 6.49
C VAL A 35 7.47 -9.48 7.83
N THR A 36 8.25 -9.43 8.91
CA THR A 36 7.71 -9.58 10.26
C THR A 36 7.13 -8.26 10.78
N VAL A 37 6.23 -8.35 11.75
CA VAL A 37 5.67 -7.17 12.45
C VAL A 37 6.77 -6.32 13.08
N ASN A 38 7.80 -6.94 13.68
CA ASN A 38 8.88 -6.21 14.34
C ASN A 38 9.77 -5.44 13.34
N GLU A 39 10.04 -6.01 12.16
CA GLU A 39 10.79 -5.33 11.11
C GLU A 39 10.00 -4.15 10.56
N ALA A 40 8.73 -4.37 10.21
CA ALA A 40 7.84 -3.31 9.76
C ALA A 40 7.73 -2.18 10.81
N LYS A 41 7.58 -2.55 12.09
CA LYS A 41 7.52 -1.59 13.21
C LYS A 41 8.78 -0.76 13.33
N SER A 42 9.95 -1.39 13.19
CA SER A 42 11.25 -0.70 13.23
C SER A 42 11.38 0.33 12.10
N VAL A 43 10.92 -0.03 10.89
CA VAL A 43 10.89 0.89 9.74
C VAL A 43 9.93 2.05 9.96
N ILE A 44 8.70 1.77 10.39
CA ILE A 44 7.70 2.82 10.64
C ILE A 44 8.21 3.77 11.73
N GLN A 45 8.78 3.25 12.81
CA GLN A 45 9.35 4.05 13.89
C GLN A 45 10.48 4.98 13.42
N LYS A 46 11.35 4.51 12.52
CA LYS A 46 12.38 5.35 11.88
C LYS A 46 11.74 6.55 11.18
N TYR A 47 10.65 6.36 10.44
CA TYR A 47 9.99 7.44 9.70
C TYR A 47 9.11 8.35 10.57
N ILE A 48 8.50 7.86 11.65
CA ILE A 48 7.87 8.73 12.67
C ILE A 48 8.90 9.74 13.19
N ASN A 49 10.10 9.28 13.51
CA ASN A 49 11.14 10.14 14.07
C ASN A 49 11.66 11.18 13.06
N LEU A 50 11.66 10.85 11.77
CA LEU A 50 12.08 11.76 10.70
C LEU A 50 10.96 12.74 10.32
N PHE A 51 9.70 12.32 10.40
CA PHE A 51 8.53 13.07 9.97
C PHE A 51 7.43 13.01 11.05
N PRO A 52 7.60 13.73 12.19
CA PRO A 52 6.72 13.58 13.35
C PRO A 52 5.28 14.07 13.12
N ASP A 53 5.06 14.92 12.11
CA ASP A 53 3.76 15.48 11.76
C ASP A 53 3.11 14.79 10.55
N ALA A 54 3.63 13.63 10.12
CA ALA A 54 3.11 12.92 8.95
C ALA A 54 1.77 12.24 9.23
N ASP A 55 0.93 12.16 8.20
CA ASP A 55 -0.19 11.21 8.22
C ASP A 55 0.34 9.79 7.93
N HIS A 56 -0.24 8.80 8.60
CA HIS A 56 0.23 7.42 8.52
C HIS A 56 -0.78 6.53 7.82
N TYR A 57 -0.35 5.96 6.70
CA TYR A 57 -1.14 5.03 5.90
C TYR A 57 -0.35 3.75 5.63
N THR A 58 -1.02 2.62 5.78
CA THR A 58 -0.50 1.32 5.33
C THR A 58 -1.68 0.41 4.99
N LEU A 59 -1.39 -0.82 4.54
CA LEU A 59 -2.44 -1.83 4.33
C LEU A 59 -2.98 -2.36 5.66
N SER A 60 -4.22 -2.81 5.64
CA SER A 60 -4.92 -3.29 6.84
C SER A 60 -4.24 -4.47 7.52
N TYR A 61 -4.31 -4.52 8.85
CA TYR A 61 -3.96 -5.74 9.61
C TYR A 61 -4.94 -6.90 9.35
N HIS A 62 -6.07 -6.65 8.67
CA HIS A 62 -6.98 -7.68 8.15
C HIS A 62 -6.62 -8.14 6.73
N ASP A 63 -5.50 -7.70 6.15
CA ASP A 63 -5.12 -8.07 4.79
C ASP A 63 -4.86 -9.57 4.65
N ILE A 64 -5.28 -10.16 3.53
CA ILE A 64 -5.09 -11.60 3.28
C ILE A 64 -3.62 -11.95 2.98
N HIS A 65 -2.80 -10.98 2.60
CA HIS A 65 -1.37 -11.19 2.38
C HIS A 65 -0.59 -10.95 3.69
N PRO A 66 0.24 -11.91 4.14
CA PRO A 66 0.92 -11.81 5.43
C PRO A 66 1.82 -10.58 5.56
N ASP A 67 2.60 -10.24 4.53
CA ASP A 67 3.49 -9.06 4.58
C ASP A 67 2.72 -7.73 4.71
N HIS A 68 1.53 -7.66 4.09
CA HIS A 68 0.65 -6.49 4.21
C HIS A 68 0.06 -6.41 5.61
N ALA A 69 -0.44 -7.54 6.12
CA ALA A 69 -0.99 -7.65 7.47
C ALA A 69 0.06 -7.32 8.53
N ALA A 70 1.32 -7.72 8.33
CA ALA A 70 2.43 -7.40 9.21
C ALA A 70 2.70 -5.88 9.29
N CYS A 71 2.68 -5.20 8.14
CA CYS A 71 2.77 -3.73 8.10
C CYS A 71 1.59 -3.05 8.81
N GLY A 72 0.38 -3.57 8.60
CA GLY A 72 -0.84 -3.11 9.28
C GLY A 72 -0.75 -3.28 10.80
N GLN A 73 -0.36 -4.47 11.26
CA GLN A 73 -0.26 -4.77 12.68
C GLN A 73 0.82 -3.91 13.34
N ALA A 74 1.96 -3.70 12.67
CA ALA A 74 3.03 -2.85 13.18
C ALA A 74 2.57 -1.40 13.41
N LEU A 75 1.79 -0.84 12.48
CA LEU A 75 1.24 0.51 12.63
C LEU A 75 0.17 0.57 13.74
N GLN A 76 -0.66 -0.47 13.87
CA GLN A 76 -1.64 -0.59 14.95
C GLN A 76 -0.95 -0.65 16.33
N ASP A 77 0.09 -1.47 16.47
CA ASP A 77 0.86 -1.59 17.71
C ASP A 77 1.47 -0.24 18.12
N LEU A 78 2.04 0.51 17.17
CA LEU A 78 2.61 1.84 17.42
C LEU A 78 1.55 2.87 17.82
N TYR A 79 0.34 2.76 17.29
CA TYR A 79 -0.79 3.57 17.73
C TYR A 79 -1.21 3.22 19.16
N ASP A 80 -1.36 1.94 19.47
CA ASP A 80 -1.77 1.46 20.80
C ASP A 80 -0.72 1.78 21.88
N GLU A 81 0.55 1.80 21.52
CA GLU A 81 1.67 2.24 22.38
C GLU A 81 1.75 3.77 22.54
N GLY A 82 0.96 4.53 21.79
CA GLY A 82 0.92 5.99 21.84
C GLY A 82 2.09 6.68 21.13
N ALA A 83 2.87 5.94 20.32
CA ALA A 83 3.96 6.50 19.51
C ALA A 83 3.43 7.33 18.32
N ILE A 84 2.21 7.05 17.87
CA ILE A 84 1.44 7.85 16.91
C ILE A 84 0.04 8.05 17.49
N GLN A 85 -0.48 9.28 17.43
CA GLN A 85 -1.81 9.56 18.01
C GLN A 85 -2.78 10.21 17.01
N TYR A 86 -2.32 10.58 15.83
CA TYR A 86 -3.11 11.31 14.84
C TYR A 86 -2.95 10.73 13.44
N TYR A 87 -4.01 10.89 12.64
CA TYR A 87 -4.04 10.61 11.20
C TYR A 87 -3.55 9.23 10.77
N VAL A 88 -3.90 8.18 11.53
CA VAL A 88 -3.64 6.78 11.17
C VAL A 88 -4.83 6.22 10.40
N ARG A 89 -4.58 5.65 9.21
CA ARG A 89 -5.59 4.99 8.39
C ARG A 89 -5.04 3.72 7.75
N PHE A 90 -5.90 2.71 7.65
CA PHE A 90 -5.57 1.43 7.06
C PHE A 90 -6.34 1.23 5.76
N ILE A 91 -5.63 0.88 4.69
CA ILE A 91 -6.20 0.66 3.36
C ILE A 91 -6.46 -0.83 3.17
N ILE A 92 -7.66 -1.18 2.71
CA ILE A 92 -7.97 -2.56 2.27
C ILE A 92 -7.39 -2.74 0.87
N SER A 93 -6.48 -3.69 0.70
CA SER A 93 -5.92 -3.99 -0.62
C SER A 93 -6.98 -4.50 -1.59
N MET A 94 -6.70 -4.42 -2.90
CA MET A 94 -7.58 -4.97 -3.92
C MET A 94 -7.72 -6.49 -3.78
N ALA A 95 -6.67 -7.20 -3.37
CA ALA A 95 -6.71 -8.65 -3.14
C ALA A 95 -7.67 -9.00 -2.00
N THR A 96 -7.55 -8.32 -0.85
CA THR A 96 -8.45 -8.50 0.31
C THR A 96 -9.88 -8.12 -0.03
N ARG A 97 -10.08 -6.99 -0.71
CA ARG A 97 -11.40 -6.58 -1.19
C ARG A 97 -12.03 -7.65 -2.09
N ASP A 98 -11.28 -8.14 -3.07
CA ASP A 98 -11.74 -9.18 -4.00
C ASP A 98 -12.15 -10.46 -3.28
N ASP A 99 -11.36 -10.90 -2.30
CA ASP A 99 -11.65 -12.09 -1.51
C ASP A 99 -12.97 -11.94 -0.74
N TYR A 100 -13.14 -10.84 0.00
CA TYR A 100 -14.36 -10.60 0.80
C TYR A 100 -15.61 -10.44 -0.08
N GLU A 101 -15.52 -9.64 -1.15
CA GLU A 101 -16.63 -9.46 -2.09
C GLU A 101 -17.02 -10.79 -2.76
N SER A 102 -16.05 -11.64 -3.11
CA SER A 102 -16.32 -12.95 -3.75
C SER A 102 -17.08 -13.92 -2.84
N ARG A 103 -16.93 -13.77 -1.52
CA ARG A 103 -17.62 -14.57 -0.50
C ARG A 103 -18.90 -13.91 0.02
N GLY A 104 -19.27 -12.74 -0.50
CA GLY A 104 -20.40 -11.95 0.00
C GLY A 104 -20.21 -11.45 1.44
N ALA A 105 -18.97 -11.37 1.90
CA ALA A 105 -18.63 -10.92 3.25
C ALA A 105 -18.55 -9.39 3.33
N ALA A 106 -18.87 -8.84 4.50
CA ALA A 106 -18.67 -7.43 4.77
C ALA A 106 -17.17 -7.11 4.88
N ILE A 107 -16.76 -5.94 4.37
CA ILE A 107 -15.39 -5.45 4.50
C ILE A 107 -15.03 -5.31 5.98
N PRO A 108 -13.85 -5.81 6.41
CA PRO A 108 -13.44 -5.76 7.81
C PRO A 108 -13.24 -4.31 8.28
N GLY A 109 -13.40 -4.08 9.58
CA GLY A 109 -13.31 -2.74 10.18
C GLY A 109 -14.46 -1.78 9.88
N GLY A 110 -15.55 -2.27 9.26
CA GLY A 110 -16.67 -1.40 8.87
C GLY A 110 -16.23 -0.30 7.89
N GLY A 111 -15.24 -0.61 7.04
CA GLY A 111 -14.51 0.40 6.30
C GLY A 111 -15.37 1.23 5.35
N TRP A 112 -14.99 2.50 5.17
CA TRP A 112 -15.66 3.43 4.25
C TRP A 112 -14.90 3.53 2.93
N LYS A 113 -15.60 3.96 1.87
CA LYS A 113 -14.97 4.20 0.57
C LYS A 113 -14.31 5.58 0.55
N ASP A 114 -13.05 5.63 0.13
CA ASP A 114 -12.40 6.86 -0.29
C ASP A 114 -12.25 6.84 -1.81
N THR A 115 -12.86 7.84 -2.44
CA THR A 115 -12.95 7.99 -3.89
C THR A 115 -12.39 9.37 -4.25
N PRO A 116 -11.43 9.47 -5.18
CA PRO A 116 -10.95 10.75 -5.67
C PRO A 116 -12.11 11.57 -6.29
N THR A 117 -12.45 12.68 -5.65
CA THR A 117 -13.52 13.59 -6.12
C THR A 117 -13.01 14.67 -7.07
N ASP A 118 -11.72 15.01 -6.99
CA ASP A 118 -11.05 15.93 -7.91
C ASP A 118 -10.51 15.18 -9.14
N ASN A 119 -10.79 15.72 -10.33
CA ASN A 119 -10.38 15.10 -11.60
C ASN A 119 -8.86 15.05 -11.79
N THR A 120 -8.12 16.03 -11.26
CA THR A 120 -6.66 16.05 -11.32
C THR A 120 -6.09 14.95 -10.44
N ILE A 121 -6.58 14.83 -9.20
CA ILE A 121 -6.19 13.75 -8.28
C ILE A 121 -6.54 12.38 -8.89
N LYS A 122 -7.76 12.22 -9.41
CA LYS A 122 -8.19 11.00 -10.09
C LYS A 122 -7.25 10.64 -11.25
N GLN A 123 -6.87 11.61 -12.07
CA GLN A 123 -5.97 11.34 -13.20
C GLN A 123 -4.55 10.97 -12.75
N ARG A 124 -4.04 11.57 -11.67
CA ARG A 124 -2.74 11.18 -11.07
C ARG A 124 -2.75 9.74 -10.59
N VAL A 125 -3.82 9.33 -9.89
CA VAL A 125 -4.03 7.95 -9.44
C VAL A 125 -4.07 6.99 -10.62
N ILE A 126 -4.85 7.29 -11.66
CA ILE A 126 -4.92 6.48 -12.89
C ILE A 126 -3.55 6.36 -13.57
N ASN A 127 -2.80 7.45 -13.66
CA ASN A 127 -1.47 7.44 -14.27
C ASN A 127 -0.48 6.61 -13.44
N ALA A 128 -0.55 6.69 -12.12
CA ALA A 128 0.27 5.87 -11.22
C ALA A 128 0.00 4.37 -11.42
N CYS A 129 -1.27 3.96 -11.53
CA CYS A 129 -1.63 2.58 -11.85
C CYS A 129 -1.06 2.13 -13.21
N ARG A 130 -1.12 3.00 -14.23
CA ARG A 130 -0.61 2.68 -15.58
C ARG A 130 0.90 2.46 -15.63
N CYS A 131 1.67 3.00 -14.68
CA CYS A 131 3.11 2.73 -14.59
C CYS A 131 3.40 1.22 -14.39
N TYR A 132 2.52 0.49 -13.71
CA TYR A 132 2.67 -0.96 -13.51
C TYR A 132 2.25 -1.80 -14.71
N ALA A 133 1.58 -1.20 -15.71
CA ALA A 133 1.18 -1.85 -16.96
C ALA A 133 2.11 -1.49 -18.14
N ALA A 134 3.10 -0.62 -17.93
CA ALA A 134 3.99 -0.17 -18.98
C ALA A 134 5.00 -1.26 -19.36
N TRP A 135 4.97 -1.70 -20.63
CA TRP A 135 5.98 -2.59 -21.22
C TRP A 135 6.94 -1.78 -22.08
N ALA A 136 8.09 -1.41 -21.52
CA ALA A 136 9.18 -0.75 -22.22
C ALA A 136 10.54 -1.24 -21.70
N PRO A 137 10.98 -2.48 -22.04
CA PRO A 137 12.17 -3.09 -21.45
C PRO A 137 13.46 -2.27 -21.63
N ARG A 138 13.58 -1.52 -22.74
CA ARG A 138 14.72 -0.62 -22.97
C ARG A 138 14.82 0.55 -21.99
N LEU A 139 13.73 0.85 -21.29
CA LEU A 139 13.61 1.91 -20.28
C LEU A 139 13.43 1.33 -18.87
N GLY A 140 13.63 0.02 -18.69
CA GLY A 140 13.51 -0.64 -17.38
C GLY A 140 12.09 -0.90 -16.89
N ALA A 141 11.07 -0.72 -17.74
CA ALA A 141 9.67 -1.03 -17.42
C ALA A 141 9.27 -2.39 -18.01
N TYR A 142 8.80 -3.29 -17.16
CA TYR A 142 8.55 -4.70 -17.52
C TYR A 142 7.11 -5.15 -17.22
N ALA A 143 6.22 -4.21 -16.89
CA ALA A 143 4.84 -4.45 -16.50
C ALA A 143 4.70 -5.55 -15.43
N ILE A 144 5.60 -5.60 -14.44
CA ILE A 144 5.66 -6.71 -13.47
C ILE A 144 4.35 -6.78 -12.69
N GLY A 145 3.91 -5.64 -12.13
CA GLY A 145 2.65 -5.58 -11.38
C GLY A 145 1.45 -6.05 -12.21
N TYR A 146 1.37 -5.63 -13.47
CA TYR A 146 0.26 -6.02 -14.34
C TYR A 146 0.34 -7.49 -14.77
N HIS A 147 1.54 -8.05 -15.00
CA HIS A 147 1.69 -9.49 -15.23
C HIS A 147 1.31 -10.34 -14.03
N SER A 148 1.53 -9.85 -12.81
CA SER A 148 1.18 -10.56 -11.58
C SER A 148 -0.32 -10.47 -11.24
N VAL A 149 -0.93 -9.27 -11.33
CA VAL A 149 -2.28 -9.00 -10.81
C VAL A 149 -3.11 -8.07 -11.70
N SER A 150 -3.05 -8.21 -13.03
CA SER A 150 -3.78 -7.36 -14.00
C SER A 150 -5.25 -7.09 -13.63
N ARG A 151 -5.98 -8.13 -13.24
CA ARG A 151 -7.40 -8.03 -12.86
C ARG A 151 -7.65 -7.02 -11.73
N GLN A 152 -6.73 -6.91 -10.76
CA GLN A 152 -6.86 -5.95 -9.67
C GLN A 152 -6.70 -4.51 -10.19
N PHE A 153 -5.75 -4.28 -11.09
CA PHE A 153 -5.58 -2.98 -11.76
C PHE A 153 -6.80 -2.63 -12.61
N ASP A 154 -7.29 -3.55 -13.44
CA ASP A 154 -8.43 -3.31 -14.32
C ASP A 154 -9.69 -2.98 -13.52
N LYS A 155 -9.94 -3.74 -12.45
CA LYS A 155 -11.07 -3.50 -11.54
C LYS A 155 -10.97 -2.14 -10.87
N PHE A 156 -9.79 -1.77 -10.37
CA PHE A 156 -9.58 -0.46 -9.75
C PHE A 156 -9.74 0.68 -10.76
N LEU A 157 -9.22 0.54 -11.99
CA LEU A 157 -9.34 1.56 -13.03
C LEU A 157 -10.78 1.76 -13.52
N ALA A 158 -11.62 0.72 -13.47
CA ALA A 158 -13.04 0.81 -13.83
C ALA A 158 -13.85 1.60 -12.78
N ASP A 159 -13.52 1.48 -11.50
CA ASP A 159 -14.19 2.18 -10.39
C ASP A 159 -13.17 2.54 -9.28
N PRO A 160 -12.46 3.68 -9.41
CA PRO A 160 -11.31 4.01 -8.55
C PRO A 160 -11.75 4.40 -7.13
N PHE A 161 -11.62 3.48 -6.20
CA PHE A 161 -11.76 3.73 -4.78
C PHE A 161 -11.03 2.67 -3.94
N HIS A 162 -10.69 3.03 -2.71
CA HIS A 162 -10.24 2.08 -1.68
C HIS A 162 -11.25 2.04 -0.53
N TYR A 163 -11.35 0.90 0.14
CA TYR A 163 -11.93 0.87 1.48
C TYR A 163 -10.84 1.22 2.50
N LEU A 164 -11.21 1.96 3.54
CA LEU A 164 -10.33 2.27 4.65
C LEU A 164 -11.01 2.03 5.99
N HIS A 165 -10.23 1.77 7.03
CA HIS A 165 -10.68 1.79 8.42
C HIS A 165 -9.68 2.52 9.33
N MET A 166 -10.14 2.87 10.52
CA MET A 166 -9.36 3.49 11.59
C MET A 166 -8.71 2.42 12.49
N PRO A 167 -7.78 2.82 13.39
CA PRO A 167 -7.26 1.93 14.41
C PRO A 167 -8.35 1.31 15.29
N GLY A 168 -8.15 0.04 15.66
CA GLY A 168 -9.06 -0.71 16.52
C GLY A 168 -10.40 -1.11 15.89
N GLN A 169 -10.54 -1.00 14.56
CA GLN A 169 -11.73 -1.42 13.81
C GLN A 169 -11.59 -2.80 13.17
#